data_AF-A0A3D5NF19-F1
#
_entry.id   AF-A0A3D5NF19-F1
#
_cell.length_a   1.000
_cell.length_b   1.000
_cell.length_c   1.000
_cell.angle_alpha   90.00
_cell.angle_beta   90.00
_cell.angle_gamma   90.00
#
_symmetry.space_group_name_H-M   'P 1'
#
loop_
_entity.id
_entity.type
_entity.pdbx_description
1 polymer ?
#
loop_
_entity_poly.entity_id
_entity_poly.type
_entity_poly.pdbx_seq_one_letter_code
_entity_poly.pdbx_strand_id
1 'polypeptide(L)'
;MQPDLILKNANIANGATGVDIAVVDGKIAEISENLDVPALEVIDCGGMLVSPPFVDSHFHMDATLSLGLPRMNESGTLLEGIALWG
;
A
#
# COMPACT_ATOMS: atom_id res chain seq x y z
N MET A 1 -17.83 17.56 -11.86
CA MET A 1 -17.96 16.08 -11.82
C MET A 1 -17.92 15.70 -10.36
N GLN A 2 -18.82 14.85 -9.88
CA GLN A 2 -18.85 14.44 -8.47
C GLN A 2 -17.73 13.42 -8.22
N PRO A 3 -16.91 13.55 -7.16
CA PRO A 3 -15.94 12.52 -6.77
C PRO A 3 -16.61 11.19 -6.39
N ASP A 4 -15.94 10.09 -6.75
CA ASP A 4 -16.32 8.75 -6.31
C ASP A 4 -15.96 8.55 -4.84
N LEU A 5 -14.76 9.02 -4.46
CA LEU A 5 -14.20 8.89 -3.12
C LEU A 5 -13.56 10.21 -2.70
N ILE A 6 -13.78 10.58 -1.44
CA ILE A 6 -12.95 11.57 -0.74
C ILE A 6 -12.32 10.93 0.48
N LEU A 7 -10.99 10.99 0.56
CA LEU A 7 -10.24 10.74 1.79
C LEU A 7 -10.13 12.07 2.53
N LYS A 8 -10.70 12.17 3.74
CA LYS A 8 -10.69 13.37 4.58
C LYS A 8 -9.56 13.35 5.58
N ASN A 9 -9.03 14.53 5.93
CA ASN A 9 -8.11 14.69 7.06
C ASN A 9 -6.90 13.74 6.99
N ALA A 10 -6.28 13.66 5.81
CA ALA A 10 -5.10 12.85 5.54
C ALA A 10 -3.81 13.64 5.79
N ASN A 11 -2.80 12.94 6.31
CA ASN A 11 -1.41 13.41 6.22
C ASN A 11 -0.74 12.73 5.03
N ILE A 12 0.10 13.43 4.27
CA ILE A 12 0.79 12.87 3.10
C ILE A 12 2.31 13.07 3.17
N ALA A 13 3.05 12.20 2.47
CA ALA A 13 4.50 12.06 2.62
C ALA A 13 5.33 13.32 2.26
N ASN A 14 4.75 14.29 1.55
CA ASN A 14 5.42 15.57 1.26
C ASN A 14 5.38 16.57 2.44
N GLY A 15 4.79 16.16 3.58
CA GLY A 15 4.70 16.97 4.80
C GLY A 15 3.39 17.73 4.97
N ALA A 16 2.47 17.70 3.98
CA ALA A 16 1.15 18.30 4.15
C ALA A 16 0.29 17.47 5.12
N THR A 17 -0.46 18.16 5.97
CA THR A 17 -1.27 17.56 7.03
C THR A 17 -2.71 18.04 6.99
N GLY A 18 -3.67 17.18 7.32
CA GLY A 18 -5.10 17.53 7.36
C GLY A 18 -5.69 17.87 5.99
N VAL A 19 -5.11 17.33 4.91
CA VAL A 19 -5.61 17.55 3.55
C VAL A 19 -6.72 16.56 3.20
N ASP A 20 -7.55 16.93 2.25
CA ASP A 20 -8.52 16.03 1.64
C ASP A 20 -8.02 15.61 0.24
N ILE A 21 -8.32 14.37 -0.17
CA ILE A 21 -7.94 13.82 -1.48
C ILE A 21 -9.22 13.38 -2.20
N ALA A 22 -9.54 14.03 -3.32
CA ALA A 22 -10.65 13.64 -4.17
C ALA A 22 -10.20 12.66 -5.27
N VAL A 23 -10.99 11.60 -5.46
CA VAL A 23 -10.80 10.60 -6.51
C VAL A 23 -12.00 10.61 -7.44
N VAL A 24 -11.74 10.67 -8.75
CA VAL A 24 -12.72 10.63 -9.83
C VAL A 24 -12.25 9.61 -10.87
N ASP A 25 -13.11 8.67 -11.25
CA ASP A 25 -12.83 7.57 -12.16
C ASP A 25 -11.53 6.83 -11.82
N GLY A 26 -11.33 6.57 -10.52
CA GLY A 26 -10.15 5.88 -9.98
C GLY A 26 -8.85 6.67 -10.04
N LYS A 27 -8.88 7.99 -10.32
CA LYS A 27 -7.71 8.86 -10.37
C LYS A 27 -7.81 9.98 -9.34
N ILE A 28 -6.67 10.38 -8.77
CA ILE A 28 -6.59 11.57 -7.93
C ILE A 28 -6.91 12.79 -8.80
N ALA A 29 -8.01 13.46 -8.49
CA ALA A 29 -8.49 14.63 -9.20
C ALA A 29 -8.04 15.93 -8.53
N GLU A 30 -7.99 15.95 -7.20
CA GLU A 30 -7.60 17.11 -6.41
C GLU A 30 -7.03 16.69 -5.04
N ILE A 31 -6.09 17.50 -4.53
CA ILE A 31 -5.61 17.44 -3.15
C ILE A 31 -5.64 18.88 -2.61
N SER A 32 -6.47 19.15 -1.62
CA SER A 32 -6.62 20.49 -1.03
C SER A 32 -7.18 20.41 0.39
N GLU A 33 -7.07 21.49 1.15
CA GLU A 33 -7.67 21.58 2.48
C GLU A 33 -9.18 21.79 2.38
N ASN A 34 -9.95 21.09 3.23
CA ASN A 34 -11.40 21.32 3.40
C ASN A 34 -12.23 21.23 2.10
N LEU A 35 -12.16 20.09 1.40
CA LEU A 35 -12.97 19.83 0.20
C LEU A 35 -14.46 19.75 0.52
N ASP A 36 -15.20 20.85 0.39
CA ASP A 36 -16.64 20.91 0.65
C ASP A 36 -17.47 20.57 -0.60
N VAL A 37 -17.35 19.32 -1.06
CA VAL A 37 -18.12 18.77 -2.19
C VAL A 37 -18.68 17.39 -1.84
N PRO A 38 -19.87 17.03 -2.34
CA PRO A 38 -20.42 15.70 -2.12
C PRO A 38 -19.60 14.65 -2.88
N ALA A 39 -19.44 13.46 -2.30
CA ALA A 39 -18.83 12.29 -2.94
C ALA A 39 -19.72 11.05 -2.74
N LEU A 40 -19.52 10.00 -3.55
CA LEU A 40 -20.25 8.74 -3.35
C LEU A 40 -19.80 8.04 -2.06
N GLU A 41 -18.51 8.10 -1.76
CA GLU A 41 -17.90 7.59 -0.54
C GLU A 41 -17.00 8.64 0.12
N VAL A 42 -17.03 8.68 1.45
CA VAL A 42 -16.15 9.54 2.25
C VAL A 42 -15.52 8.70 3.35
N ILE A 43 -14.20 8.75 3.45
CA ILE A 43 -13.42 8.07 4.49
C ILE A 43 -12.67 9.14 5.28
N ASP A 44 -12.90 9.22 6.59
CA ASP A 44 -12.06 10.02 7.48
C ASP A 44 -10.78 9.27 7.83
N CYS A 45 -9.64 9.80 7.41
CA CYS A 45 -8.32 9.23 7.69
C CYS A 45 -7.83 9.54 9.11
N GLY A 46 -8.52 10.39 9.88
CA GLY A 46 -8.21 10.66 11.30
C GLY A 46 -6.81 11.24 11.53
N GLY A 47 -6.25 11.95 10.55
CA GLY A 47 -4.88 12.46 10.59
C GLY A 47 -3.81 11.39 10.35
N MET A 48 -4.18 10.18 9.90
CA MET A 48 -3.21 9.14 9.54
C MET A 48 -2.57 9.42 8.18
N LEU A 49 -1.40 8.79 7.97
CA LEU A 49 -0.68 8.86 6.71
C LEU A 49 -1.46 8.14 5.60
N VAL A 50 -1.76 8.86 4.52
CA VAL A 50 -2.12 8.27 3.23
C VAL A 50 -0.86 8.21 2.38
N SER A 51 -0.48 7.00 1.99
CA SER A 51 0.66 6.74 1.11
C SER A 51 0.19 6.16 -0.22
N PRO A 52 1.02 6.22 -1.27
CA PRO A 52 0.94 5.25 -2.35
C PRO A 52 1.02 3.81 -1.80
N PRO A 53 0.53 2.81 -2.55
CA PRO A 53 0.76 1.41 -2.21
C PRO A 53 2.26 1.11 -2.04
N PHE A 54 2.60 0.22 -1.11
CA PHE A 54 3.98 -0.26 -0.98
C PHE A 54 4.37 -1.15 -2.17
N VAL A 55 5.68 -1.18 -2.46
CA VAL A 55 6.26 -1.99 -3.52
C VAL A 55 7.21 -3.01 -2.90
N ASP A 56 6.97 -4.29 -3.17
CA ASP A 56 7.94 -5.36 -2.96
C ASP A 56 8.66 -5.63 -4.29
N SER A 57 9.92 -5.19 -4.38
CA SER A 57 10.70 -5.22 -5.63
C SER A 57 11.54 -6.48 -5.80
N HIS A 58 11.69 -7.29 -4.74
CA HIS A 58 12.51 -8.48 -4.77
C HIS A 58 11.89 -9.56 -3.88
N PHE A 59 11.21 -10.50 -4.53
CA PHE A 59 10.53 -11.59 -3.86
C PHE A 59 10.59 -12.86 -4.72
N HIS A 60 10.68 -14.02 -4.06
CA HIS A 60 10.64 -15.34 -4.71
C HIS A 60 9.26 -15.98 -4.49
N MET A 61 8.32 -15.73 -5.42
CA MET A 61 6.96 -16.30 -5.32
C MET A 61 6.91 -17.80 -5.62
N ASP A 62 7.85 -18.31 -6.39
CA ASP A 62 8.04 -19.73 -6.70
C ASP A 62 8.46 -20.55 -5.48
N ALA A 63 9.27 -19.96 -4.59
CA ALA A 63 9.78 -20.62 -3.39
C ALA A 63 8.96 -20.31 -2.11
N THR A 64 8.05 -19.34 -2.13
CA THR A 64 7.32 -18.94 -0.91
C THR A 64 6.45 -20.07 -0.34
N LEU A 65 6.20 -20.03 0.97
CA LEU A 65 5.40 -21.01 1.73
C LEU A 65 5.90 -22.47 1.65
N SER A 66 7.13 -22.71 1.21
CA SER A 66 7.72 -24.05 1.09
C SER A 66 8.72 -24.41 2.20
N LEU A 67 8.83 -23.58 3.25
CA LEU A 67 9.72 -23.83 4.38
C LEU A 67 9.47 -25.22 4.97
N GLY A 68 10.52 -26.05 5.04
CA GLY A 68 10.44 -27.40 5.59
C GLY A 68 10.07 -28.48 4.58
N LEU A 69 9.90 -28.14 3.30
CA LEU A 69 9.60 -29.09 2.24
C LEU A 69 10.83 -29.25 1.31
N PRO A 70 11.37 -30.47 1.12
CA PRO A 70 11.03 -31.72 1.81
C PRO A 70 11.61 -31.81 3.24
N ARG A 71 12.46 -30.87 3.64
CA ARG A 71 13.05 -30.76 4.99
C ARG A 71 13.46 -29.32 5.28
N MET A 72 13.87 -29.06 6.51
CA MET A 72 14.43 -27.77 6.90
C MET A 72 15.82 -27.56 6.29
N ASN A 73 16.16 -26.30 5.99
CA ASN A 73 17.54 -25.86 5.80
C ASN A 73 18.19 -25.79 7.19
N GLU A 74 18.95 -26.83 7.56
CA GLU A 74 19.45 -27.00 8.94
C GLU A 74 20.66 -26.11 9.20
N SER A 75 21.51 -25.85 8.21
CA SER A 75 22.65 -24.94 8.36
C SER A 75 22.27 -23.45 8.27
N GLY A 76 21.12 -23.14 7.65
CA GLY A 76 20.70 -21.78 7.36
C GLY A 76 21.51 -21.09 6.25
N THR A 77 22.32 -21.84 5.50
CA THR A 77 23.19 -21.27 4.46
C THR A 77 22.45 -21.11 3.12
N LEU A 78 22.93 -20.17 2.31
CA LEU A 78 22.46 -19.96 0.93
C LEU A 78 22.60 -21.24 0.09
N LEU A 79 23.76 -21.91 0.16
CA LEU A 79 24.05 -23.07 -0.68
C LEU A 79 23.14 -24.25 -0.35
N GLU A 80 22.84 -24.49 0.92
CA GLU A 80 21.84 -25.49 1.30
C GLU A 80 20.44 -25.11 0.81
N GLY A 81 20.08 -23.82 0.88
CA GLY A 81 18.81 -23.33 0.35
C GLY A 81 18.66 -23.56 -1.15
N ILE A 82 19.67 -23.19 -1.94
CA ILE A 82 19.69 -23.45 -3.39
C ILE A 82 19.54 -24.94 -3.67
N ALA A 83 20.20 -25.81 -2.91
CA ALA A 83 20.06 -27.26 -3.09
C ALA A 83 18.64 -27.80 -2.78
N LEU A 84 17.83 -27.08 -1.99
CA LEU A 84 16.45 -27.44 -1.69
C LEU A 84 15.45 -26.90 -2.72
N TRP A 85 15.64 -25.67 -3.18
CA TRP A 85 14.67 -24.95 -4.01
C TRP A 85 15.01 -24.86 -5.50
N GLY A 86 16.27 -25.15 -5.88
CA GLY A 86 16.73 -25.17 -7.28
C GLY A 86 17.03 -23.80 -7.84
#